data_AF-A0A3Q9FEN1-F1
#
_entry.id   AF-A0A3Q9FEN1-F1
#
_cell.length_a   1.000
_cell.length_b   1.000
_cell.length_c   1.000
_cell.angle_alpha   90.00
_cell.angle_beta   90.00
_cell.angle_gamma   90.00
#
_symmetry.space_group_name_H-M   'P 1'
#
loop_
_entity.id
_entity.type
_entity.pdbx_description
1 polymer ?
#
loop_
_entity_poly.entity_id
_entity_poly.type
_entity_poly.pdbx_seq_one_letter_code
_entity_poly.pdbx_strand_id
1 'polypeptide(L)'
;QVHRRIGVAWAMLVARICQLYPNAVSAVIVDKFFNIYSQWSWPQPVLLKQIEDGPLQVRVWNPRLYPHDRQHKMPVITPAYPSMCATHNISSSTQKVIMEEFKRGMALMQEIGIGQKTWSDLLQRHEFFHKYKFYLCIVAATKSTHDQHLQYSGLVESKLRLLVQKLEAVEGIELVHPYVKSFTNGYLCKSEAEMEKIFNSYGTLEGQDVTKDVNTTESENTEELKKDHFEVHLTKLFIGLKIDLRKGDKKLDIQSPCGEFFGIIKSWQSFDPKLHHIQIKNVKLYDLPDDVYIEGETRPTKPTKRKRTISKSDSQKRPKSVGAAVAS
;
A
#
# COMPACT_ATOMS: atom_id res chain seq x y z
N GLN A 1 -9.70 -2.11 -12.65
CA GLN A 1 -8.95 -1.35 -13.70
C GLN A 1 -7.54 -0.88 -13.27
N VAL A 2 -7.24 -0.66 -11.98
CA VAL A 2 -5.92 -0.18 -11.51
C VAL A 2 -4.78 -1.17 -11.76
N HIS A 3 -5.02 -2.48 -11.54
CA HIS A 3 -4.03 -3.54 -11.80
C HIS A 3 -3.59 -3.65 -13.28
N ARG A 4 -4.46 -3.34 -14.26
CA ARG A 4 -4.11 -3.40 -15.69
C ARG A 4 -3.14 -2.30 -16.13
N ARG A 5 -3.12 -1.14 -15.47
CA ARG A 5 -2.25 -0.02 -15.88
C ARG A 5 -0.81 -0.16 -15.39
N ILE A 6 -0.59 -0.86 -14.27
CA ILE A 6 0.74 -1.11 -13.71
C ILE A 6 1.54 -2.05 -14.61
N GLY A 7 0.91 -3.09 -15.17
CA GLY A 7 1.56 -4.02 -16.10
C GLY A 7 2.08 -3.32 -17.36
N VAL A 8 1.32 -2.35 -17.90
CA VAL A 8 1.73 -1.59 -19.09
C VAL A 8 2.97 -0.73 -18.80
N ALA A 9 3.05 -0.10 -17.63
CA ALA A 9 4.22 0.69 -17.26
C ALA A 9 5.51 -0.16 -17.22
N TRP A 10 5.48 -1.31 -16.56
CA TRP A 10 6.62 -2.23 -16.53
C TRP A 10 6.99 -2.76 -17.92
N ALA A 11 6.00 -3.13 -18.74
CA ALA A 11 6.24 -3.56 -20.11
C ALA A 11 6.93 -2.48 -20.97
N MET A 12 6.53 -1.21 -20.83
CA MET A 12 7.17 -0.10 -21.53
C MET A 12 8.59 0.19 -21.04
N LEU A 13 8.84 0.07 -19.72
CA LEU A 13 10.19 0.17 -19.17
C LEU A 13 11.10 -0.93 -19.77
N VAL A 14 10.64 -2.19 -19.79
CA VAL A 14 11.40 -3.31 -20.39
C VAL A 14 11.60 -3.09 -21.89
N ALA A 15 10.55 -2.71 -22.63
CA ALA A 15 10.63 -2.46 -24.06
C ALA A 15 11.66 -1.38 -24.40
N ARG A 16 11.80 -0.33 -23.57
CA ARG A 16 12.83 0.70 -23.78
C ARG A 16 14.24 0.12 -23.65
N ILE A 17 14.47 -0.80 -22.70
CA ILE A 17 15.77 -1.45 -22.56
C ILE A 17 16.06 -2.35 -23.77
N CYS A 18 15.06 -3.08 -24.27
CA CYS A 18 15.21 -3.87 -25.50
C CYS A 18 15.58 -3.00 -26.72
N GLN A 19 15.02 -1.79 -26.84
CA GLN A 19 15.41 -0.85 -27.90
C GLN A 19 16.88 -0.40 -27.79
N LEU A 20 17.42 -0.27 -26.58
CA LEU A 20 18.81 0.12 -26.35
C LEU A 20 19.79 -1.06 -26.56
N TYR A 21 19.33 -2.30 -26.40
CA TYR A 21 20.12 -3.51 -26.52
C TYR A 21 19.42 -4.58 -27.38
N PRO A 22 19.29 -4.36 -28.71
CA PRO A 22 18.44 -5.18 -29.58
C PRO A 22 18.90 -6.64 -29.73
N ASN A 23 20.19 -6.91 -29.54
CA ASN A 23 20.78 -8.24 -29.68
C ASN A 23 21.09 -8.92 -28.33
N ALA A 24 20.67 -8.31 -27.22
CA ALA A 24 20.95 -8.85 -25.89
C ALA A 24 19.95 -9.95 -25.50
N VAL A 25 20.45 -10.99 -24.83
CA VAL A 25 19.61 -12.03 -24.23
C VAL A 25 18.88 -11.51 -22.99
N SER A 26 17.78 -12.16 -22.60
CA SER A 26 16.92 -11.69 -21.49
C SER A 26 17.66 -11.46 -20.17
N ALA A 27 18.65 -12.29 -19.83
CA ALA A 27 19.45 -12.10 -18.61
C ALA A 27 20.19 -10.75 -18.61
N VAL A 28 20.75 -10.36 -19.76
CA VAL A 28 21.42 -9.06 -19.94
C VAL A 28 20.41 -7.93 -19.93
N ILE A 29 19.21 -8.12 -20.50
CA ILE A 29 18.13 -7.12 -20.43
C ILE A 29 17.74 -6.82 -18.98
N VAL A 30 17.64 -7.84 -18.11
CA VAL A 30 17.33 -7.64 -16.68
C VAL A 30 18.46 -6.90 -15.95
N ASP A 31 19.73 -7.23 -16.22
CA ASP A 31 20.88 -6.48 -15.69
C ASP A 31 20.81 -5.00 -16.11
N LYS A 32 20.66 -4.74 -17.41
CA LYS A 32 20.58 -3.38 -17.95
C LYS A 32 19.36 -2.62 -17.45
N PHE A 33 18.25 -3.30 -17.22
CA PHE A 33 17.04 -2.71 -16.66
C PHE A 33 17.30 -2.08 -15.29
N PHE A 34 17.87 -2.84 -14.35
CA PHE A 34 18.16 -2.31 -13.01
C PHE A 34 19.28 -1.27 -13.03
N ASN A 35 20.34 -1.52 -13.81
CA ASN A 35 21.47 -0.59 -13.94
C ASN A 35 21.02 0.78 -14.49
N ILE A 36 20.26 0.80 -15.58
CA ILE A 36 19.78 2.03 -16.21
C ILE A 36 18.75 2.74 -15.32
N TYR A 37 17.73 2.04 -14.82
CA TYR A 37 16.64 2.71 -14.09
C TYR A 37 17.00 3.11 -12.67
N SER A 38 18.03 2.51 -12.06
CA SER A 38 18.58 2.99 -10.78
C SER A 38 19.33 4.32 -10.90
N GLN A 39 19.83 4.64 -12.09
CA GLN A 39 20.60 5.86 -12.39
C GLN A 39 19.86 6.83 -13.32
N TRP A 40 18.65 6.48 -13.75
CA TRP A 40 17.87 7.30 -14.66
C TRP A 40 17.56 8.66 -14.03
N SER A 41 17.73 9.72 -14.82
CA SER A 41 17.54 11.11 -14.43
C SER A 41 16.06 11.49 -14.29
N TRP A 42 15.31 10.79 -13.42
CA TRP A 42 13.92 11.13 -13.12
C TRP A 42 13.79 12.60 -12.69
N PRO A 43 12.82 13.37 -13.20
CA PRO A 43 11.61 12.95 -13.93
C PRO A 43 11.73 12.94 -15.47
N GLN A 44 12.92 12.76 -16.05
CA GLN A 44 13.05 12.59 -17.50
C GLN A 44 12.16 11.42 -17.99
N PRO A 45 11.31 11.61 -19.01
CA PRO A 45 10.34 10.59 -19.40
C PRO A 45 10.98 9.42 -20.13
N VAL A 46 10.42 8.24 -19.91
CA VAL A 46 10.69 7.06 -20.73
C VAL A 46 9.74 7.07 -21.92
N LEU A 47 10.31 7.17 -23.12
CA LEU A 47 9.61 7.20 -24.40
C LEU A 47 10.02 6.00 -25.25
N LEU A 48 9.05 5.31 -25.85
CA LEU A 48 9.30 4.23 -26.81
C LEU A 48 9.37 4.73 -28.27
N LYS A 49 8.74 5.86 -28.55
CA LYS A 49 8.84 6.59 -29.82
C LYS A 49 8.66 8.08 -29.54
N GLN A 50 8.93 8.92 -30.54
CA GLN A 50 8.60 10.34 -30.44
C GLN A 50 7.10 10.53 -30.26
N ILE A 51 6.72 11.50 -29.42
CA ILE A 51 5.31 11.85 -29.23
C ILE A 51 4.83 12.54 -30.50
N GLU A 52 3.79 11.99 -31.11
CA GLU A 52 3.18 12.51 -32.33
C GLU A 52 2.00 13.40 -31.98
N ASP A 53 1.87 14.52 -32.69
CA ASP A 53 0.63 15.28 -32.73
C ASP A 53 -0.39 14.52 -33.59
N GLY A 54 -1.66 14.62 -33.23
CA GLY A 54 -2.74 13.99 -33.98
C GLY A 54 -3.84 14.97 -34.34
N PRO A 55 -4.77 14.55 -35.19
CA PRO A 55 -5.77 15.43 -35.80
C PRO A 55 -6.88 15.85 -34.83
N LEU A 56 -6.95 15.25 -33.65
CA LEU A 56 -8.00 15.51 -32.67
C LEU A 56 -7.53 16.55 -31.65
N GLN A 57 -8.43 17.41 -31.17
CA GLN A 57 -8.15 18.35 -30.08
C GLN A 57 -8.19 17.65 -28.71
N VAL A 58 -7.38 16.60 -28.56
CA VAL A 58 -7.26 15.83 -27.31
C VAL A 58 -5.94 16.15 -26.61
N ARG A 59 -5.96 16.09 -25.29
CA ARG A 59 -4.77 16.34 -24.48
C ARG A 59 -3.74 15.23 -24.67
N VAL A 60 -2.55 15.61 -25.13
CA VAL A 60 -1.36 14.75 -25.17
C VAL A 60 -0.42 15.13 -24.02
N TRP A 61 0.26 14.17 -23.41
CA TRP A 61 1.18 14.42 -22.30
C TRP A 61 2.25 15.44 -22.69
N ASN A 62 2.29 16.57 -21.99
CA ASN A 62 3.24 17.65 -22.27
C ASN A 62 3.57 18.44 -20.99
N PRO A 63 4.74 18.21 -20.36
CA PRO A 63 5.12 18.86 -19.10
C PRO A 63 5.49 20.34 -19.26
N ARG A 64 5.72 20.81 -20.49
CA ARG A 64 5.96 22.24 -20.78
C ARG A 64 4.65 23.02 -20.72
N LEU A 65 3.59 22.47 -21.33
CA LEU A 65 2.28 23.11 -21.39
C LEU A 65 1.43 22.88 -20.14
N TYR A 66 1.41 21.65 -19.60
CA TYR A 66 0.49 21.28 -18.53
C TYR A 66 1.20 21.15 -17.16
N PRO A 67 0.86 21.98 -16.16
CA PRO A 67 1.45 21.90 -14.82
C PRO A 67 1.29 20.53 -14.15
N HIS A 68 0.16 19.86 -14.38
CA HIS A 68 -0.08 18.51 -13.85
C HIS A 68 0.94 17.50 -14.38
N ASP A 69 1.27 17.56 -15.68
CA ASP A 69 2.23 16.63 -16.29
C ASP A 69 3.65 16.88 -15.79
N ARG A 70 3.98 18.13 -15.46
CA ARG A 70 5.25 18.53 -14.87
C ARG A 70 5.45 17.96 -13.46
N GLN A 71 4.37 17.62 -12.75
CA GLN A 71 4.43 17.06 -11.41
C GLN A 71 4.68 15.54 -11.40
N HIS A 72 4.61 14.86 -12.55
CA HIS A 72 4.85 13.42 -12.65
C HIS A 72 6.29 13.07 -12.23
N LYS A 73 6.42 12.16 -11.26
CA LYS A 73 7.70 11.83 -10.64
C LYS A 73 8.57 10.89 -11.46
N MET A 74 7.96 9.87 -12.07
CA MET A 74 8.65 8.88 -12.89
C MET A 74 7.86 8.61 -14.19
N PRO A 75 7.79 9.58 -15.13
CA PRO A 75 6.89 9.48 -16.28
C PRO A 75 7.29 8.37 -17.26
N VAL A 76 6.37 7.43 -17.49
CA VAL A 76 6.45 6.39 -18.52
C VAL A 76 5.30 6.60 -19.49
N ILE A 77 5.61 6.93 -20.74
CA ILE A 77 4.63 7.49 -21.67
C ILE A 77 4.14 6.43 -22.66
N THR A 78 2.82 6.34 -22.81
CA THR A 78 2.18 5.41 -23.76
C THR A 78 2.52 5.81 -25.20
N PRO A 79 2.94 4.86 -26.07
CA PRO A 79 3.34 5.19 -27.43
C PRO A 79 2.15 5.52 -28.34
N ALA A 80 0.97 4.96 -28.08
CA ALA A 80 -0.22 5.21 -28.90
C ALA A 80 -0.78 6.62 -28.64
N TYR A 81 -1.23 7.28 -29.72
CA TYR A 81 -1.93 8.55 -29.67
C TYR A 81 -3.35 8.39 -29.08
N PRO A 82 -3.81 9.30 -28.19
CA PRO A 82 -3.04 10.36 -27.56
C PRO A 82 -2.12 9.82 -26.45
N SER A 83 -0.83 10.19 -26.49
CA SER A 83 0.13 9.72 -25.50
C SER A 83 -0.18 10.25 -24.11
N MET A 84 -0.13 9.36 -23.10
CA MET A 84 -0.44 9.65 -21.71
C MET A 84 0.63 9.07 -20.78
N CYS A 85 0.71 9.60 -19.55
CA CYS A 85 1.57 9.04 -18.52
C CYS A 85 0.90 7.83 -17.84
N ALA A 86 1.47 6.64 -18.00
CA ALA A 86 0.99 5.41 -17.36
C ALA A 86 1.25 5.39 -15.84
N THR A 87 2.20 6.19 -15.37
CA THR A 87 2.71 6.22 -14.00
C THR A 87 2.35 7.51 -13.25
N HIS A 88 1.29 8.21 -13.66
CA HIS A 88 0.82 9.45 -13.03
C HIS A 88 0.47 9.31 -11.53
N ASN A 89 0.28 8.07 -11.04
CA ASN A 89 -0.04 7.78 -9.64
C ASN A 89 1.19 7.63 -8.73
N ILE A 90 2.42 7.68 -9.26
CA ILE A 90 3.63 7.59 -8.43
C ILE A 90 3.75 8.84 -7.56
N SER A 91 3.89 8.63 -6.25
CA SER A 91 4.09 9.65 -5.22
C SER A 91 5.57 9.74 -4.86
N SER A 92 5.93 10.67 -3.96
CA SER A 92 7.33 10.81 -3.54
C SER A 92 7.81 9.58 -2.76
N SER A 93 6.96 8.97 -1.94
CA SER A 93 7.31 7.76 -1.19
C SER A 93 7.39 6.54 -2.09
N THR A 94 6.43 6.34 -3.00
CA THR A 94 6.49 5.18 -3.90
C THR A 94 7.66 5.29 -4.88
N GLN A 95 8.01 6.51 -5.32
CA GLN A 95 9.27 6.74 -6.06
C GLN A 95 10.49 6.30 -5.23
N LYS A 96 10.59 6.69 -3.95
CA LYS A 96 11.70 6.27 -3.08
C LYS A 96 11.78 4.74 -2.97
N VAL A 97 10.64 4.07 -2.75
CA VAL A 97 10.58 2.59 -2.68
C VAL A 97 11.02 1.95 -4.00
N ILE A 98 10.52 2.43 -5.14
CA ILE A 98 10.91 1.90 -6.45
C ILE A 98 12.42 2.10 -6.70
N MET A 99 12.97 3.26 -6.34
CA MET A 99 14.40 3.54 -6.47
C MET A 99 15.26 2.69 -5.51
N GLU A 100 14.79 2.41 -4.29
CA GLU A 100 15.44 1.44 -3.37
C GLU A 100 15.48 0.05 -4.01
N GLU A 101 14.37 -0.43 -4.56
CA GLU A 101 14.30 -1.74 -5.22
C GLU A 101 15.12 -1.80 -6.52
N PHE A 102 15.20 -0.72 -7.29
CA PHE A 102 16.10 -0.67 -8.45
C PHE A 102 17.57 -0.78 -8.06
N LYS A 103 17.98 -0.12 -6.97
CA LYS A 103 19.34 -0.23 -6.44
C LYS A 103 19.61 -1.63 -5.90
N ARG A 104 18.64 -2.23 -5.18
CA ARG A 104 18.73 -3.63 -4.70
C ARG A 104 18.90 -4.60 -5.88
N GLY A 105 18.06 -4.45 -6.91
CA GLY A 105 18.14 -5.27 -8.12
C GLY A 105 19.48 -5.11 -8.85
N MET A 106 20.01 -3.88 -8.96
CA MET A 106 21.31 -3.65 -9.56
C MET A 106 22.44 -4.36 -8.80
N ALA A 107 22.47 -4.25 -7.48
CA ALA A 107 23.47 -4.93 -6.65
C ALA A 107 23.38 -6.46 -6.78
N LEU A 108 22.16 -7.03 -6.72
CA LEU A 108 21.96 -8.46 -6.90
C LEU A 108 22.33 -8.95 -8.29
N MET A 109 22.04 -8.19 -9.34
CA MET A 109 22.44 -8.55 -10.71
C MET A 109 23.97 -8.58 -10.87
N GLN A 110 24.70 -7.70 -10.19
CA GLN A 110 26.16 -7.74 -10.16
C GLN A 110 26.67 -9.01 -9.46
N GLU A 111 26.10 -9.36 -8.30
CA GLU A 111 26.46 -10.58 -7.55
C GLU A 111 26.10 -11.86 -8.32
N ILE A 112 24.97 -11.88 -9.04
CA ILE A 112 24.57 -12.99 -9.93
C ILE A 112 25.56 -13.10 -11.10
N GLY A 113 25.97 -11.97 -11.68
CA GLY A 113 26.92 -11.93 -12.80
C GLY A 113 28.29 -12.53 -12.47
N ILE A 114 28.72 -12.47 -11.21
CA ILE A 114 29.97 -13.08 -10.71
C ILE A 114 29.75 -14.44 -10.01
N GLY A 115 28.52 -14.97 -10.02
CA GLY A 115 28.19 -16.29 -9.46
C GLY A 115 28.08 -16.36 -7.93
N GLN A 116 27.99 -15.24 -7.23
CA GLN A 116 27.82 -15.19 -5.76
C GLN A 116 26.35 -15.34 -5.32
N LYS A 117 25.42 -14.99 -6.20
CA LYS A 117 23.97 -15.04 -5.98
C LYS A 117 23.25 -15.74 -7.12
N THR A 118 21.99 -16.06 -6.90
CA THR A 118 21.13 -16.72 -7.88
C THR A 118 19.91 -15.87 -8.24
N TRP A 119 19.21 -16.24 -9.31
CA TRP A 119 17.93 -15.62 -9.67
C TRP A 119 16.87 -15.72 -8.57
N SER A 120 16.93 -16.76 -7.73
CA SER A 120 16.03 -16.90 -6.59
C SER A 120 16.23 -15.80 -5.56
N ASP A 121 17.46 -15.28 -5.38
CA ASP A 121 17.72 -14.14 -4.48
C ASP A 121 17.10 -12.84 -5.01
N LEU A 122 17.10 -12.64 -6.35
CA LEU A 122 16.46 -11.49 -6.98
C LEU A 122 14.94 -11.51 -6.77
N LEU A 123 14.34 -12.70 -6.94
CA LEU A 123 12.90 -12.94 -6.85
C LEU A 123 12.42 -13.20 -5.42
N GLN A 124 13.30 -13.09 -4.42
CA GLN A 124 12.93 -13.24 -3.03
C GLN A 124 11.79 -12.26 -2.68
N ARG A 125 10.82 -12.78 -1.92
CA ARG A 125 9.68 -12.01 -1.44
C ARG A 125 10.15 -10.81 -0.61
N HIS A 126 9.43 -9.70 -0.74
CA HIS A 126 9.65 -8.50 0.05
C HIS A 126 9.43 -8.74 1.55
N GLU A 127 10.03 -7.91 2.39
CA GLU A 127 9.87 -7.97 3.86
C GLU A 127 8.95 -6.87 4.40
N PHE A 128 7.91 -6.48 3.63
CA PHE A 128 7.06 -5.33 3.95
C PHE A 128 6.51 -5.36 5.39
N PHE A 129 6.01 -6.51 5.86
CA PHE A 129 5.45 -6.71 7.20
C PHE A 129 6.50 -6.97 8.29
N HIS A 130 7.79 -6.85 7.95
CA HIS A 130 8.91 -6.89 8.89
C HIS A 130 9.72 -5.58 8.90
N LYS A 131 9.61 -4.78 7.82
CA LYS A 131 10.44 -3.58 7.55
C LYS A 131 10.12 -2.38 8.43
N TYR A 132 8.86 -2.18 8.86
CA TYR A 132 8.43 -0.96 9.55
C TYR A 132 8.08 -1.19 11.01
N LYS A 133 8.25 -0.17 11.85
CA LYS A 133 7.83 -0.24 13.27
C LYS A 133 6.33 0.04 13.44
N PHE A 134 5.77 0.85 12.55
CA PHE A 134 4.40 1.34 12.59
C PHE A 134 3.76 1.15 11.22
N TYR A 135 2.50 0.73 11.24
CA TYR A 135 1.65 0.56 10.08
C TYR A 135 0.34 1.30 10.33
N LEU A 136 -0.27 1.83 9.27
CA LEU A 136 -1.69 2.17 9.28
C LEU A 136 -2.46 1.03 8.63
N CYS A 137 -3.48 0.53 9.33
CA CYS A 137 -4.46 -0.39 8.80
C CYS A 137 -5.74 0.37 8.49
N ILE A 138 -6.08 0.46 7.21
CA ILE A 138 -7.32 1.08 6.74
C ILE A 138 -8.32 -0.05 6.55
N VAL A 139 -9.42 -0.02 7.29
CA VAL A 139 -10.49 -1.01 7.23
C VAL A 139 -11.71 -0.38 6.57
N ALA A 140 -12.14 -0.96 5.46
CA ALA A 140 -13.45 -0.71 4.86
C ALA A 140 -14.34 -1.90 5.21
N ALA A 141 -15.51 -1.66 5.78
CA ALA A 141 -16.45 -2.72 6.14
C ALA A 141 -17.86 -2.36 5.66
N THR A 142 -18.63 -3.38 5.30
CA THR A 142 -20.04 -3.22 4.95
C THR A 142 -20.93 -4.24 5.64
N LYS A 143 -22.10 -3.80 6.11
CA LYS A 143 -23.23 -4.65 6.52
C LYS A 143 -24.12 -4.89 5.29
N SER A 144 -23.63 -5.69 4.34
CA SER A 144 -24.35 -5.95 3.08
C SER A 144 -23.76 -7.16 2.35
N THR A 145 -24.20 -7.40 1.11
CA THR A 145 -23.69 -8.45 0.22
C THR A 145 -22.26 -8.17 -0.24
N HIS A 146 -21.59 -9.24 -0.69
CA HIS A 146 -20.25 -9.15 -1.26
C HIS A 146 -20.13 -8.15 -2.43
N ASP A 147 -21.12 -8.08 -3.30
CA ASP A 147 -21.09 -7.18 -4.46
C ASP A 147 -21.13 -5.70 -4.07
N GLN A 148 -21.93 -5.36 -3.05
CA GLN A 148 -21.95 -4.00 -2.51
C GLN A 148 -20.63 -3.66 -1.82
N HIS A 149 -20.07 -4.63 -1.08
CA HIS A 149 -18.75 -4.48 -0.47
C HIS A 149 -17.65 -4.27 -1.51
N LEU A 150 -17.69 -4.98 -2.64
CA LEU A 150 -16.69 -4.87 -3.70
C LEU A 150 -16.68 -3.45 -4.30
N GLN A 151 -17.85 -2.82 -4.44
CA GLN A 151 -17.95 -1.43 -4.89
C GLN A 151 -17.36 -0.47 -3.85
N TYR A 152 -17.72 -0.65 -2.58
CA TYR A 152 -17.26 0.24 -1.50
C TYR A 152 -15.76 0.10 -1.20
N SER A 153 -15.28 -1.12 -1.00
CA SER A 153 -13.85 -1.41 -0.81
C SER A 153 -13.02 -0.96 -2.02
N GLY A 154 -13.53 -1.15 -3.24
CA GLY A 154 -12.91 -0.65 -4.47
C GLY A 154 -12.80 0.88 -4.53
N LEU A 155 -13.81 1.61 -4.03
CA LEU A 155 -13.72 3.05 -3.85
C LEU A 155 -12.59 3.40 -2.87
N VAL A 156 -12.57 2.79 -1.67
CA VAL A 156 -11.55 3.07 -0.64
C VAL A 156 -10.14 2.80 -1.17
N GLU A 157 -9.94 1.66 -1.84
CA GLU A 157 -8.67 1.29 -2.47
C GLU A 157 -8.26 2.32 -3.54
N SER A 158 -9.19 2.77 -4.39
CA SER A 158 -8.92 3.77 -5.43
C SER A 158 -8.49 5.13 -4.88
N LYS A 159 -8.91 5.47 -3.66
CA LYS A 159 -8.60 6.74 -2.99
C LYS A 159 -7.41 6.64 -2.04
N LEU A 160 -6.90 5.45 -1.74
CA LEU A 160 -5.76 5.24 -0.84
C LEU A 160 -4.55 6.13 -1.19
N ARG A 161 -4.32 6.36 -2.50
CA ARG A 161 -3.27 7.27 -2.98
C ARG A 161 -3.40 8.70 -2.42
N LEU A 162 -4.61 9.20 -2.24
CA LEU A 162 -4.86 10.55 -1.70
C LEU A 162 -4.45 10.62 -0.22
N LEU A 163 -4.73 9.56 0.55
CA LEU A 163 -4.25 9.45 1.93
C LEU A 163 -2.72 9.42 1.96
N VAL A 164 -2.08 8.63 1.08
CA VAL A 164 -0.61 8.58 0.96
C VAL A 164 -0.03 9.98 0.70
N GLN A 165 -0.61 10.74 -0.25
CA GLN A 165 -0.16 12.09 -0.56
C GLN A 165 -0.31 13.07 0.62
N LYS A 166 -1.38 12.95 1.40
CA LYS A 166 -1.58 13.79 2.59
C LYS A 166 -0.61 13.43 3.70
N LEU A 167 -0.38 12.13 3.94
CA LEU A 167 0.58 11.66 4.94
C LEU A 167 2.02 12.06 4.57
N GLU A 168 2.39 12.06 3.29
CA GLU A 168 3.71 12.52 2.83
C GLU A 168 4.01 13.99 3.19
N ALA A 169 2.97 14.81 3.36
CA ALA A 169 3.11 16.21 3.73
C ALA A 169 3.21 16.43 5.25
N VAL A 170 2.97 15.41 6.06
CA VAL A 170 3.03 15.50 7.53
C VAL A 170 4.48 15.53 7.99
N GLU A 171 4.84 16.55 8.77
CA GLU A 171 6.18 16.64 9.35
C GLU A 171 6.48 15.44 10.27
N GLY A 172 7.69 14.91 10.16
CA GLY A 172 8.12 13.72 10.91
C GLY A 172 7.86 12.39 10.18
N ILE A 173 7.08 12.35 9.10
CA ILE A 173 6.97 11.17 8.24
C ILE A 173 8.03 11.24 7.13
N GLU A 174 8.95 10.26 7.10
CA GLU A 174 10.01 10.17 6.10
C GLU A 174 9.55 9.40 4.83
N LEU A 175 8.75 8.35 5.05
CA LEU A 175 8.27 7.45 4.01
C LEU A 175 6.88 6.90 4.36
N VAL A 176 5.97 6.94 3.38
CA VAL A 176 4.64 6.35 3.42
C VAL A 176 4.57 5.24 2.37
N HIS A 177 4.67 3.98 2.76
CA HIS A 177 4.74 2.85 1.84
C HIS A 177 3.40 2.09 1.83
N PRO A 178 2.49 2.32 0.85
CA PRO A 178 1.28 1.52 0.73
C PRO A 178 1.61 0.09 0.28
N TYR A 179 0.99 -0.90 0.91
CA TYR A 179 1.06 -2.28 0.47
C TYR A 179 0.25 -2.48 -0.81
N VAL A 180 0.69 -3.40 -1.67
CA VAL A 180 0.15 -3.56 -3.02
C VAL A 180 -1.09 -4.46 -3.10
N LYS A 181 -1.42 -5.19 -2.02
CA LYS A 181 -2.57 -6.09 -1.95
C LYS A 181 -3.49 -5.72 -0.79
N SER A 182 -4.76 -5.99 -0.96
CA SER A 182 -5.77 -5.95 0.09
C SER A 182 -6.03 -7.35 0.65
N PHE A 183 -6.59 -7.40 1.86
CA PHE A 183 -7.03 -8.64 2.49
C PHE A 183 -8.51 -8.50 2.81
N THR A 184 -9.32 -9.46 2.36
CA THR A 184 -10.78 -9.40 2.47
C THR A 184 -11.31 -10.65 3.13
N ASN A 185 -12.26 -10.48 4.04
CA ASN A 185 -12.98 -11.57 4.70
C ASN A 185 -14.46 -11.20 4.82
N GLY A 186 -15.33 -12.21 4.73
CA GLY A 186 -16.76 -12.10 5.00
C GLY A 186 -17.14 -12.91 6.24
N TYR A 187 -18.02 -12.36 7.07
CA TYR A 187 -18.49 -12.96 8.32
C TYR A 187 -20.01 -12.89 8.43
N LEU A 188 -20.58 -13.81 9.21
CA LEU A 188 -21.99 -13.90 9.55
C LEU A 188 -22.15 -13.65 11.04
N CYS A 189 -22.61 -12.46 11.40
CA CYS A 189 -22.70 -11.99 12.78
C CYS A 189 -24.09 -12.20 13.37
N LYS A 190 -24.19 -12.71 14.59
CA LYS A 190 -25.44 -12.95 15.34
C LYS A 190 -26.09 -11.67 15.85
N SER A 191 -25.30 -10.63 16.07
CA SER A 191 -25.77 -9.38 16.69
C SER A 191 -24.99 -8.16 16.18
N GLU A 192 -25.58 -6.98 16.35
CA GLU A 192 -24.90 -5.72 16.06
C GLU A 192 -23.69 -5.50 16.98
N ALA A 193 -23.77 -5.94 18.25
CA ALA A 193 -22.64 -5.85 19.19
C ALA A 193 -21.43 -6.70 18.73
N GLU A 194 -21.67 -7.89 18.19
CA GLU A 194 -20.61 -8.73 17.62
C GLU A 194 -20.01 -8.08 16.37
N MET A 195 -20.85 -7.53 15.49
CA MET A 195 -20.41 -6.78 14.31
C MET A 195 -19.53 -5.58 14.67
N GLU A 196 -19.96 -4.74 15.62
CA GLU A 196 -19.17 -3.59 16.08
C GLU A 196 -17.83 -4.03 16.66
N LYS A 197 -17.81 -5.14 17.43
CA LYS A 197 -16.58 -5.70 17.98
C LYS A 197 -15.63 -6.14 16.86
N ILE A 198 -16.13 -6.80 15.82
CA ILE A 198 -15.34 -7.20 14.65
C ILE A 198 -14.80 -5.96 13.94
N PHE A 199 -15.64 -4.97 13.63
CA PHE A 199 -15.22 -3.77 12.91
C PHE A 199 -14.11 -3.03 13.67
N ASN A 200 -14.29 -2.83 14.98
CA ASN A 200 -13.36 -2.12 15.84
C ASN A 200 -12.04 -2.86 16.10
N SER A 201 -12.00 -4.19 15.99
CA SER A 201 -10.79 -5.00 16.24
C SER A 201 -10.09 -5.50 14.96
N TYR A 202 -10.80 -5.61 13.84
CA TYR A 202 -10.26 -6.16 12.58
C TYR A 202 -9.00 -5.43 12.08
N GLY A 203 -8.00 -6.18 11.62
CA GLY A 203 -6.71 -5.64 11.17
C GLY A 203 -5.64 -5.52 12.26
N THR A 204 -5.91 -6.02 13.47
CA THR A 204 -4.92 -6.26 14.53
C THR A 204 -4.95 -7.73 14.95
N LEU A 205 -3.98 -8.14 15.76
CA LEU A 205 -3.95 -9.47 16.37
C LEU A 205 -5.19 -9.74 17.24
N GLU A 206 -5.65 -8.74 18.00
CA GLU A 206 -6.89 -8.85 18.79
C GLU A 206 -8.10 -9.16 17.90
N GLY A 207 -8.19 -8.53 16.72
CA GLY A 207 -9.26 -8.80 15.77
C GLY A 207 -9.29 -10.24 15.28
N GLN A 208 -8.13 -10.86 15.11
CA GLN A 208 -8.02 -12.26 14.72
C GLN A 208 -8.59 -13.20 15.80
N ASP A 209 -8.30 -12.93 17.07
CA ASP A 209 -8.88 -13.68 18.19
C ASP A 209 -10.41 -13.51 18.25
N VAL A 210 -10.91 -12.30 17.96
CA VAL A 210 -12.35 -12.01 17.92
C VAL A 210 -13.05 -12.76 16.78
N THR A 211 -12.43 -12.85 15.61
CA THR A 211 -13.05 -13.45 14.42
C THR A 211 -12.87 -14.96 14.32
N LYS A 212 -12.04 -15.57 15.18
CA LYS A 212 -11.66 -16.99 15.09
C LYS A 212 -12.85 -17.95 15.14
N ASP A 213 -13.84 -17.65 15.97
CA ASP A 213 -15.01 -18.50 16.20
C ASP A 213 -16.27 -17.97 15.46
N VAL A 214 -16.11 -16.97 14.59
CA VAL A 214 -17.20 -16.37 13.84
C VAL A 214 -17.35 -17.08 12.51
N ASN A 215 -18.59 -17.46 12.16
CA ASN A 215 -18.88 -18.10 10.88
C ASN A 215 -18.53 -17.17 9.73
N THR A 216 -17.85 -17.71 8.72
CA THR A 216 -17.49 -16.98 7.51
C THR A 216 -18.57 -17.14 6.43
N THR A 217 -18.60 -16.24 5.45
CA THR A 217 -19.48 -16.35 4.28
C THR A 217 -19.08 -17.46 3.30
N GLU A 218 -17.98 -18.19 3.57
CA GLU A 218 -17.51 -19.34 2.79
C GLU A 218 -17.89 -20.68 3.45
N SER A 219 -18.58 -20.65 4.59
CA SER A 219 -18.95 -21.86 5.34
C SER A 219 -20.07 -22.63 4.63
N GLU A 220 -20.10 -23.96 4.75
CA GLU A 220 -21.11 -24.82 4.09
C GLU A 220 -22.56 -24.44 4.47
N ASN A 221 -22.79 -23.97 5.70
CA ASN A 221 -24.11 -23.60 6.21
C ASN A 221 -24.49 -22.12 6.00
N THR A 222 -23.81 -21.41 5.08
CA THR A 222 -23.96 -19.97 4.88
C THR A 222 -25.42 -19.55 4.58
N GLU A 223 -26.11 -20.26 3.69
CA GLU A 223 -27.49 -19.89 3.28
C GLU A 223 -28.52 -20.04 4.40
N GLU A 224 -28.32 -20.97 5.33
CA GLU A 224 -29.18 -21.08 6.51
C GLU A 224 -28.89 -19.97 7.51
N LEU A 225 -27.61 -19.71 7.78
CA LEU A 225 -27.18 -18.70 8.75
C LEU A 225 -27.57 -17.28 8.32
N LYS A 226 -27.57 -16.97 7.02
CA LYS A 226 -27.99 -15.67 6.47
C LYS A 226 -29.43 -15.26 6.83
N LYS A 227 -30.29 -16.21 7.22
CA LYS A 227 -31.68 -15.90 7.62
C LYS A 227 -31.74 -15.15 8.94
N ASP A 228 -30.85 -15.50 9.87
CA ASP A 228 -30.85 -15.01 11.25
C ASP A 228 -29.59 -14.22 11.63
N HIS A 229 -28.60 -14.13 10.73
CA HIS A 229 -27.32 -13.44 10.95
C HIS A 229 -27.15 -12.28 9.97
N PHE A 230 -26.44 -11.24 10.42
CA PHE A 230 -26.00 -10.15 9.57
C PHE A 230 -24.78 -10.56 8.75
N GLU A 231 -24.91 -10.48 7.43
CA GLU A 231 -23.78 -10.61 6.52
C GLU A 231 -22.93 -9.33 6.55
N VAL A 232 -21.63 -9.49 6.84
CA VAL A 232 -20.67 -8.40 6.82
C VAL A 232 -19.43 -8.77 6.04
N HIS A 233 -18.86 -7.80 5.33
CA HIS A 233 -17.62 -7.96 4.59
C HIS A 233 -16.65 -6.88 4.99
N LEU A 234 -15.37 -7.25 5.13
CA LEU A 234 -14.30 -6.35 5.55
C LEU A 234 -13.11 -6.49 4.62
N THR A 235 -12.54 -5.34 4.24
CA THR A 235 -11.28 -5.25 3.51
C THR A 235 -10.31 -4.41 4.31
N LYS A 236 -9.10 -4.93 4.53
CA LYS A 236 -7.98 -4.17 5.13
C LYS A 236 -6.89 -3.89 4.11
N LEU A 237 -6.38 -2.67 4.18
CA LEU A 237 -5.24 -2.16 3.42
C LEU A 237 -4.18 -1.70 4.41
N PHE A 238 -2.91 -1.90 4.08
CA PHE A 238 -1.80 -1.52 4.95
C PHE A 238 -0.92 -0.44 4.34
N ILE A 239 -0.45 0.48 5.18
CA ILE A 239 0.59 1.45 4.86
C ILE A 239 1.70 1.33 5.90
N GLY A 240 2.92 1.03 5.49
CA GLY A 240 4.10 1.09 6.35
C GLY A 240 4.59 2.52 6.51
N LEU A 241 4.92 2.92 7.74
CA LEU A 241 5.42 4.26 8.05
C LEU A 241 6.88 4.20 8.53
N LYS A 242 7.73 5.00 7.88
CA LYS A 242 9.05 5.36 8.40
C LYS A 242 8.96 6.77 8.99
N ILE A 243 9.20 6.88 10.28
CA ILE A 243 9.06 8.13 11.05
C ILE A 243 10.45 8.56 11.52
N ASP A 244 10.80 9.83 11.33
CA ASP A 244 12.01 10.44 11.87
C ASP A 244 11.65 11.47 12.95
N LEU A 245 11.73 11.04 14.22
CA LEU A 245 11.40 11.86 15.38
C LEU A 245 12.59 12.69 15.90
N ARG A 246 13.68 12.81 15.14
CA ARG A 246 14.86 13.59 15.56
C ARG A 246 14.59 15.10 15.61
N LYS A 247 13.51 15.59 14.98
CA LYS A 247 13.11 17.01 14.92
C LYS A 247 12.16 17.47 16.03
N GLY A 248 12.30 16.95 17.25
CA GLY A 248 11.72 17.58 18.46
C GLY A 248 10.26 17.24 18.78
N ASP A 249 9.39 16.99 17.80
CA ASP A 249 8.00 16.65 18.09
C ASP A 249 7.79 15.16 18.35
N LYS A 250 7.39 14.84 19.59
CA LYS A 250 7.13 13.46 20.06
C LYS A 250 5.77 12.92 19.61
N LYS A 251 4.97 13.70 18.88
CA LYS A 251 3.62 13.31 18.43
C LYS A 251 3.45 13.62 16.95
N LEU A 252 3.22 12.57 16.18
CA LEU A 252 2.84 12.66 14.79
C LEU A 252 1.33 12.90 14.72
N ASP A 253 0.90 14.09 14.28
CA ASP A 253 -0.52 14.35 14.06
C ASP A 253 -0.93 13.86 12.67
N ILE A 254 -1.60 12.71 12.64
CA ILE A 254 -2.21 12.14 11.44
C ILE A 254 -3.73 12.32 11.41
N GLN A 255 -4.31 13.01 12.40
CA GLN A 255 -5.77 13.14 12.53
C GLN A 255 -6.36 13.95 11.38
N SER A 256 -5.76 15.10 11.05
CA SER A 256 -6.21 15.93 9.91
C SER A 256 -6.16 15.17 8.57
N PRO A 257 -5.03 14.56 8.16
CA PRO A 257 -4.97 13.74 6.95
C PRO A 257 -6.01 12.62 6.90
N CYS A 258 -6.22 11.92 8.03
CA CYS A 258 -7.22 10.86 8.12
C CYS A 258 -8.65 11.40 8.04
N GLY A 259 -8.94 12.52 8.72
CA GLY A 259 -10.25 13.18 8.69
C GLY A 259 -10.63 13.64 7.29
N GLU A 260 -9.71 14.25 6.55
CA GLU A 260 -9.92 14.64 5.16
C GLU A 260 -10.15 13.42 4.26
N PHE A 261 -9.40 12.34 4.48
CA PHE A 261 -9.62 11.09 3.75
C PHE A 261 -11.01 10.50 4.03
N PHE A 262 -11.45 10.48 5.29
CA PHE A 262 -12.81 10.07 5.63
C PHE A 262 -13.86 10.95 4.94
N GLY A 263 -13.65 12.26 4.88
CA GLY A 263 -14.53 13.18 4.15
C GLY A 263 -14.65 12.81 2.66
N ILE A 264 -13.54 12.47 2.00
CA ILE A 264 -13.52 12.04 0.59
C ILE A 264 -14.29 10.72 0.38
N ILE A 265 -14.17 9.77 1.30
CA ILE A 265 -14.92 8.50 1.20
C ILE A 265 -16.40 8.73 1.46
N LYS A 266 -16.75 9.50 2.49
CA LYS A 266 -18.13 9.81 2.89
C LYS A 266 -18.85 10.71 1.86
N SER A 267 -18.13 11.42 0.99
CA SER A 267 -18.74 12.19 -0.10
C SER A 267 -19.21 11.33 -1.29
N TRP A 268 -19.02 10.01 -1.25
CA TRP A 268 -19.54 9.12 -2.27
C TRP A 268 -21.07 9.10 -2.23
N GLN A 269 -21.71 9.23 -3.39
CA GLN A 269 -23.17 9.40 -3.50
C GLN A 269 -23.96 8.22 -2.92
N SER A 270 -23.41 7.01 -2.97
CA SER A 270 -24.04 5.79 -2.43
C SER A 270 -23.61 5.49 -1.00
N PHE A 271 -22.89 6.39 -0.33
CA PHE A 271 -22.48 6.19 1.05
C PHE A 271 -23.69 6.26 1.99
N ASP A 272 -23.94 5.14 2.66
CA ASP A 272 -24.92 5.00 3.75
C ASP A 272 -24.17 4.70 5.07
N PRO A 273 -24.25 5.56 6.09
CA PRO A 273 -23.64 5.34 7.40
C PRO A 273 -24.09 4.08 8.14
N LYS A 274 -25.27 3.53 7.82
CA LYS A 274 -25.78 2.28 8.42
C LYS A 274 -25.18 1.05 7.79
N LEU A 275 -24.81 1.14 6.51
CA LEU A 275 -24.28 0.01 5.74
C LEU A 275 -22.76 0.05 5.62
N HIS A 276 -22.15 1.23 5.61
CA HIS A 276 -20.74 1.42 5.32
C HIS A 276 -19.98 1.94 6.53
N HIS A 277 -18.86 1.30 6.82
CA HIS A 277 -17.97 1.66 7.90
C HIS A 277 -16.54 1.81 7.39
N ILE A 278 -15.84 2.84 7.86
CA ILE A 278 -14.42 3.05 7.57
C ILE A 278 -13.66 3.45 8.83
N GLN A 279 -12.50 2.84 9.01
CA GLN A 279 -11.63 3.10 10.16
C GLN A 279 -10.16 3.08 9.74
N ILE A 280 -9.34 3.89 10.40
CA ILE A 280 -7.88 3.87 10.27
C ILE A 280 -7.28 3.59 11.65
N LYS A 281 -6.52 2.50 11.75
CA LYS A 281 -5.85 2.05 12.98
C LYS A 281 -4.35 2.21 12.85
N ASN A 282 -3.70 2.67 13.91
CA ASN A 282 -2.25 2.59 14.04
C ASN A 282 -1.88 1.24 14.65
N VAL A 283 -1.23 0.39 13.86
CA VAL A 283 -0.84 -0.97 14.22
C VAL A 283 0.67 -1.03 14.34
N LYS A 284 1.16 -1.54 15.46
CA LYS A 284 2.60 -1.74 15.66
C LYS A 284 3.02 -3.04 14.99
N LEU A 285 4.30 -3.14 14.62
CA LEU A 285 4.86 -4.33 13.95
C LEU A 285 4.42 -5.67 14.59
N TYR A 286 4.54 -5.76 15.91
CA TYR A 286 4.22 -6.99 16.66
C TYR A 286 2.70 -7.22 16.86
N ASP A 287 1.86 -6.29 16.45
CA ASP A 287 0.40 -6.31 16.60
C ASP A 287 -0.32 -6.50 15.25
N LEU A 288 0.46 -6.66 14.17
CA LEU A 288 -0.04 -7.08 12.87
C LEU A 288 -0.71 -8.46 13.00
N PRO A 289 -1.85 -8.69 12.32
CA PRO A 289 -2.53 -9.97 12.32
C PRO A 289 -1.71 -11.02 11.56
N ASP A 290 -1.92 -12.30 11.87
CA ASP A 290 -1.07 -13.36 11.33
C ASP A 290 -1.30 -13.61 9.82
N ASP A 291 -2.46 -13.23 9.29
CA ASP A 291 -2.84 -13.44 7.88
C ASP A 291 -2.06 -12.57 6.88
N VAL A 292 -1.23 -11.64 7.36
CA VAL A 292 -0.30 -10.88 6.49
C VAL A 292 0.98 -11.65 6.17
N TYR A 293 1.29 -12.69 6.95
CA TYR A 293 2.46 -13.53 6.79
C TYR A 293 2.10 -14.76 5.95
N ILE A 294 2.99 -15.16 5.05
CA ILE A 294 2.82 -16.39 4.27
C ILE A 294 3.41 -17.60 5.02
N GLU A 295 3.16 -18.80 4.51
CA GLU A 295 3.76 -20.01 5.04
C GLU A 295 5.29 -19.89 5.13
N GLY A 296 5.84 -20.20 6.31
CA GLY A 296 7.27 -20.06 6.61
C GLY A 296 7.70 -18.70 7.17
N GLU A 297 6.89 -17.65 7.06
CA GLU A 297 7.16 -16.37 7.71
C GLU A 297 6.61 -16.37 9.15
N THR A 298 7.44 -15.94 10.10
CA THR A 298 7.01 -15.78 11.50
C THR A 298 6.76 -14.31 11.83
N ARG A 299 5.66 -14.04 12.53
CA ARG A 299 5.37 -12.71 13.07
C ARG A 299 6.47 -12.25 14.05
N PRO A 300 6.96 -11.00 13.94
CA PRO A 300 7.89 -10.46 14.92
C PRO A 300 7.26 -10.33 16.32
N THR A 301 7.97 -10.80 17.34
CA THR A 301 7.51 -10.73 18.73
C THR A 301 8.09 -9.53 19.46
N LYS A 302 7.39 -9.07 20.52
CA LYS A 302 7.95 -8.04 21.40
C LYS A 302 9.22 -8.57 22.05
N PRO A 303 10.34 -7.82 22.06
CA PRO A 303 11.50 -8.22 22.84
C PRO A 303 11.10 -8.33 24.31
N THR A 304 11.24 -9.53 24.88
CA THR A 304 11.04 -9.76 26.32
C THR A 304 12.03 -8.87 27.07
N LYS A 305 11.51 -8.02 27.97
CA LYS A 305 12.37 -7.20 28.82
C LYS A 305 13.24 -8.16 29.65
N ARG A 306 14.52 -8.33 29.27
CA ARG A 306 15.52 -8.81 30.23
C ARG A 306 15.45 -7.90 31.46
N LYS A 307 15.28 -8.49 32.64
CA LYS A 307 15.35 -7.79 33.93
C LYS A 307 16.73 -7.12 34.00
N ARG A 308 16.81 -5.83 33.63
CA ARG A 308 17.97 -5.00 33.95
C ARG A 308 17.94 -4.80 35.45
N THR A 309 18.95 -5.31 36.14
CA THR A 309 19.33 -4.84 37.48
C THR A 309 19.46 -3.32 37.41
N ILE A 310 18.67 -2.62 38.22
CA ILE A 310 18.55 -1.16 38.21
C ILE A 310 19.80 -0.59 38.89
N SER A 311 20.71 0.00 38.12
CA SER A 311 21.56 1.09 38.62
C SER A 311 20.79 2.40 38.43
N LYS A 312 20.61 3.14 39.53
CA LYS A 312 19.88 4.42 39.61
C LYS A 312 20.59 5.51 38.79
N SER A 313 20.25 5.65 37.50
CA SER A 313 20.35 6.91 36.74
C SER A 313 19.88 6.71 35.30
N ASP A 314 18.56 6.77 35.07
CA ASP A 314 17.96 7.48 33.93
C ASP A 314 16.46 7.15 33.86
N SER A 315 15.63 8.06 34.35
CA SER A 315 14.18 7.98 34.21
C SER A 315 13.72 8.76 32.98
N GLN A 316 13.82 8.15 31.80
CA GLN A 316 13.08 8.63 30.62
C GLN A 316 11.87 7.71 30.36
N LYS A 317 10.68 8.24 30.65
CA LYS A 317 9.38 7.57 30.47
C LYS A 317 9.07 7.40 28.97
N ARG A 318 8.59 6.20 28.61
CA ARG A 318 8.15 5.81 27.25
C ARG A 318 6.85 6.53 26.85
N PRO A 319 6.67 6.91 25.57
CA PRO A 319 5.43 7.54 25.11
C PRO A 319 4.26 6.53 25.03
N LYS A 320 3.06 7.00 25.40
CA LYS A 320 1.77 6.33 25.17
C LYS A 320 1.15 6.86 23.87
N SER A 321 0.66 5.96 23.02
CA SER A 321 -0.21 6.33 21.88
C SER A 321 -1.63 6.56 22.39
N VAL A 322 -2.32 7.57 21.86
CA VAL A 322 -3.73 7.84 22.13
C VAL A 322 -4.45 7.98 20.79
N GLY A 323 -5.57 7.27 20.65
CA GLY A 323 -6.62 7.53 19.66
C GLY A 323 -6.63 6.59 18.45
N ALA A 324 -7.58 5.66 18.44
CA ALA A 324 -8.16 5.18 17.18
C ALA A 324 -8.96 6.33 16.56
N ALA A 325 -8.75 6.63 15.28
CA ALA A 325 -9.60 7.58 14.57
C ALA A 325 -10.81 6.79 14.03
N VAL A 326 -11.94 6.96 14.69
CA VAL A 326 -13.23 6.42 14.26
C VAL A 326 -14.02 7.57 13.67
N ALA A 327 -14.54 7.40 12.46
CA ALA A 327 -15.39 8.41 11.86
C ALA A 327 -16.81 8.24 12.43
N SER A 328 -17.22 9.11 13.35
CA SER A 328 -18.62 9.23 13.79
C SER A 328 -19.56 9.57 12.64
#